data_AF-A0A8T5M403-F1
#
_entry.id   AF-A0A8T5M403-F1
#
_cell.length_a   1.000
_cell.length_b   1.000
_cell.length_c   1.000
_cell.angle_alpha   90.00
_cell.angle_beta   90.00
_cell.angle_gamma   90.00
#
_symmetry.space_group_name_H-M   'P 1'
#
loop_
_entity.id
_entity.type
_entity.pdbx_description
1 polymer ?
#
loop_
_entity_poly.entity_id
_entity_poly.type
_entity_poly.pdbx_seq_one_letter_code
_entity_poly.pdbx_strand_id
1 'polypeptide(L)'
;MRIPKIYGQSKTDTCPFCEKRALTENSQGIPVCIDHKKEQFPELKCACGCWLDLKNGKFGPFFVCENCGIVNMRKAREMNPGFKPGESSEKPKQVSMPKKRHYKAEKETKKEITVTSDEVDFL
;
A
#
# COMPACT_ATOMS: atom_id res chain seq x y z
N MET A 1 33.50 2.74 -12.08
CA MET A 1 32.80 1.69 -12.84
C MET A 1 31.49 2.28 -13.37
N ARG A 2 31.30 2.38 -14.70
CA ARG A 2 30.10 3.00 -15.31
C ARG A 2 29.17 1.88 -15.79
N ILE A 3 28.06 1.67 -15.07
CA ILE A 3 27.03 0.70 -15.47
C ILE A 3 26.11 1.40 -16.48
N PRO A 4 26.03 0.96 -17.75
CA PRO A 4 25.18 1.59 -18.76
C PRO A 4 23.70 1.39 -18.45
N LYS A 5 22.85 2.35 -18.83
CA LYS A 5 21.40 2.18 -18.78
C LYS A 5 20.98 1.22 -19.88
N ILE A 6 20.39 0.09 -19.51
CA ILE A 6 19.84 -0.88 -20.46
C ILE A 6 18.35 -0.60 -20.60
N TYR A 7 17.94 -0.13 -21.76
CA TYR A 7 16.54 0.12 -22.07
C TYR A 7 15.79 -1.20 -22.32
N GLY A 8 14.50 -1.24 -22.01
CA GLY A 8 13.64 -2.43 -22.22
C GLY A 8 13.60 -3.42 -21.05
N GLN A 9 14.38 -3.22 -19.99
CA GLN A 9 14.22 -3.99 -18.76
C GLN A 9 13.14 -3.35 -17.87
N SER A 10 12.11 -4.12 -17.52
CA SER A 10 11.10 -3.73 -16.53
C SER A 10 11.25 -4.59 -15.27
N LYS A 11 11.05 -3.97 -14.10
CA LYS A 11 11.03 -4.69 -12.82
C LYS A 11 9.63 -5.27 -12.64
N THR A 12 9.50 -6.59 -12.66
CA THR A 12 8.29 -7.29 -12.24
C THR A 12 8.40 -7.67 -10.77
N ASP A 13 7.51 -7.13 -9.94
CA ASP A 13 7.44 -7.51 -8.53
C ASP A 13 6.70 -8.84 -8.36
N THR A 14 7.16 -9.62 -7.37
CA THR A 14 6.62 -10.94 -7.03
C THR A 14 5.90 -10.88 -5.69
N CYS A 15 4.78 -11.58 -5.58
CA CYS A 15 4.00 -11.70 -4.35
C CYS A 15 4.81 -12.45 -3.27
N PRO A 16 4.95 -11.90 -2.06
CA PRO A 16 5.72 -12.55 -0.99
C PRO A 16 5.01 -13.75 -0.35
N PHE A 17 3.74 -13.99 -0.66
CA PHE A 17 2.98 -15.13 -0.13
C PHE A 17 3.05 -16.37 -1.03
N CYS A 18 2.93 -16.18 -2.36
CA CYS A 18 2.81 -17.27 -3.33
C CYS A 18 3.76 -17.17 -4.53
N GLU A 19 4.65 -16.19 -4.55
CA GLU A 19 5.69 -15.98 -5.57
C GLU A 19 5.18 -15.74 -7.00
N LYS A 20 3.86 -15.73 -7.20
CA LYS A 20 3.20 -15.27 -8.43
C LYS A 20 3.46 -13.77 -8.66
N ARG A 21 3.27 -13.31 -9.89
CA ARG A 21 3.37 -11.88 -10.23
C ARG A 21 2.43 -11.05 -9.35
N ALA A 22 2.97 -10.00 -8.72
CA ALA A 22 2.17 -9.03 -8.00
C ALA A 22 1.49 -8.08 -8.99
N LEU A 23 0.19 -7.89 -8.80
CA LEU A 23 -0.64 -7.00 -9.65
C LEU A 23 -1.29 -5.88 -8.84
N THR A 24 -1.40 -6.06 -7.53
CA THR A 24 -2.12 -5.16 -6.63
C THR A 24 -1.34 -4.96 -5.35
N GLU A 25 -1.58 -3.85 -4.65
CA GLU A 25 -1.01 -3.61 -3.33
C GLU A 25 -2.04 -3.96 -2.24
N ASN A 26 -1.52 -4.45 -1.11
CA ASN A 26 -2.30 -4.66 0.11
C ASN A 26 -2.43 -3.35 0.90
N SER A 27 -3.28 -3.33 1.93
CA SER A 27 -3.48 -2.20 2.86
C SER A 27 -2.18 -1.72 3.53
N GLN A 28 -1.20 -2.62 3.69
CA GLN A 28 0.13 -2.32 4.21
C GLN A 28 1.11 -1.77 3.15
N GLY A 29 0.71 -1.68 1.88
CA GLY A 29 1.56 -1.25 0.75
C GLY A 29 2.52 -2.31 0.22
N ILE A 30 2.26 -3.59 0.52
CA ILE A 30 3.04 -4.71 -0.01
C ILE A 30 2.46 -5.14 -1.36
N PRO A 31 3.29 -5.34 -2.41
CA PRO A 31 2.85 -5.84 -3.69
C PRO A 31 2.46 -7.33 -3.55
N VAL A 32 1.19 -7.63 -3.79
CA VAL A 32 0.59 -8.96 -3.67
C VAL A 32 -0.21 -9.33 -4.93
N CYS A 33 -0.56 -10.61 -5.07
CA CYS A 33 -1.53 -11.04 -6.07
C CYS A 33 -2.96 -10.70 -5.62
N ILE A 34 -3.93 -10.87 -6.52
CA ILE A 34 -5.34 -10.56 -6.28
C ILE A 34 -5.89 -11.38 -5.10
N ASP A 35 -5.48 -12.65 -5.00
CA ASP A 35 -5.92 -13.59 -3.96
C ASP A 35 -5.52 -13.11 -2.56
N HIS A 36 -4.31 -12.54 -2.40
CA HIS A 36 -3.75 -12.14 -1.12
C HIS A 36 -3.92 -10.64 -0.82
N LYS A 37 -4.83 -9.95 -1.53
CA LYS A 37 -5.09 -8.52 -1.30
C LYS A 37 -5.63 -8.21 0.10
N LYS A 38 -6.27 -9.18 0.76
CA LYS A 38 -6.87 -9.03 2.09
C LYS A 38 -5.99 -9.57 3.22
N GLU A 39 -4.95 -10.33 2.89
CA GLU A 39 -4.08 -10.95 3.88
C GLU A 39 -3.11 -9.92 4.43
N GLN A 40 -2.93 -9.88 5.75
CA GLN A 40 -1.95 -8.98 6.36
C GLN A 40 -0.67 -9.73 6.66
N PHE A 41 0.44 -9.03 6.47
CA PHE A 41 1.75 -9.54 6.85
C PHE A 41 1.88 -9.49 8.38
N PRO A 42 2.20 -10.61 9.05
CA PRO A 42 2.35 -10.68 10.50
C PRO A 42 3.57 -9.88 10.95
N GLU A 43 3.59 -9.53 12.24
CA GLU A 43 4.73 -8.88 12.88
C GLU A 43 5.92 -9.85 12.90
N LEU A 44 7.06 -9.40 12.38
CA LEU A 44 8.29 -10.18 12.32
C LEU A 44 9.27 -9.72 13.40
N LYS A 45 10.14 -10.64 13.84
CA LYS A 45 11.28 -10.31 14.69
C LYS A 45 12.57 -10.29 13.87
N CYS A 46 13.46 -9.38 14.24
CA CYS A 46 14.83 -9.33 13.73
C CYS A 46 15.69 -10.37 14.44
N ALA A 47 16.87 -10.69 13.87
CA ALA A 47 17.86 -11.57 14.51
C ALA A 47 18.33 -11.05 15.89
N CYS A 48 18.23 -9.75 16.15
CA CYS A 48 18.53 -9.16 17.46
C CYS A 48 17.38 -9.30 18.50
N GLY A 49 16.24 -9.87 18.12
CA GLY A 49 15.08 -10.06 18.99
C GLY A 49 14.09 -8.88 19.03
N CYS A 50 14.44 -7.72 18.45
CA CYS A 50 13.54 -6.57 18.33
C CYS A 50 12.48 -6.79 17.23
N TRP A 51 11.37 -6.08 17.35
CA TRP A 51 10.32 -6.05 16.34
C TRP A 51 10.77 -5.32 15.08
N LEU A 52 10.25 -5.75 13.94
CA LEU A 52 10.49 -5.14 12.63
C LEU A 52 9.27 -4.30 12.23
N ASP A 53 9.46 -3.00 12.10
CA ASP A 53 8.44 -2.09 11.60
C ASP A 53 8.41 -2.11 10.07
N LEU A 54 7.25 -2.38 9.49
CA LEU A 54 7.06 -2.29 8.05
C LEU A 54 6.87 -0.82 7.63
N LYS A 55 7.70 -0.36 6.69
CA LYS A 55 7.62 0.97 6.10
C LYS A 55 7.64 0.89 4.58
N ASN A 56 7.02 1.86 3.92
CA ASN A 56 6.97 1.95 2.47
C ASN A 56 7.92 3.04 1.97
N GLY A 57 8.74 2.71 0.97
CA GLY A 57 9.67 3.64 0.34
C GLY A 57 9.53 3.67 -1.18
N LYS A 58 10.34 4.50 -1.84
CA LYS A 58 10.33 4.68 -3.30
C LYS A 58 10.53 3.38 -4.09
N PHE A 59 11.26 2.41 -3.52
CA PHE A 59 11.63 1.16 -4.19
C PHE A 59 10.78 -0.05 -3.74
N GLY A 60 9.78 0.20 -2.89
CA GLY A 60 8.92 -0.83 -2.32
C GLY A 60 8.95 -0.86 -0.78
N PRO A 61 8.24 -1.83 -0.18
CA PRO A 61 8.21 -2.04 1.26
C PRO A 61 9.58 -2.51 1.77
N PHE A 62 9.94 -2.08 2.98
CA PHE A 62 11.12 -2.49 3.71
C PHE A 62 10.80 -2.58 5.20
N PHE A 63 11.62 -3.31 5.94
CA PHE A 63 11.51 -3.37 7.39
C PHE A 63 12.56 -2.50 8.04
N VAL A 64 12.25 -1.95 9.21
CA VAL A 64 13.20 -1.23 10.06
C VAL A 64 13.22 -1.89 11.43
N CYS A 65 14.41 -2.28 11.86
CA CYS A 65 14.68 -2.66 13.22
C CYS A 65 15.28 -1.47 13.97
N GLU A 66 14.86 -1.24 15.21
CA GLU A 66 15.42 -0.19 16.07
C GLU A 66 16.94 -0.33 16.29
N ASN A 67 17.42 -1.58 16.40
CA ASN A 67 18.83 -1.87 16.69
C ASN A 67 19.68 -2.15 15.44
N CYS A 68 19.13 -2.85 14.44
CA CYS A 68 19.89 -3.25 13.24
C CYS A 68 19.70 -2.30 12.04
N GLY A 69 18.71 -1.42 12.08
CA GLY A 69 18.36 -0.52 10.98
C GLY A 69 17.53 -1.19 9.89
N ILE A 70 17.77 -0.79 8.64
CA ILE A 70 16.94 -1.17 7.49
C ILE A 70 17.23 -2.61 7.05
N VAL A 71 16.16 -3.41 6.94
CA VAL A 71 16.20 -4.81 6.51
C VAL A 71 15.32 -4.99 5.28
N ASN A 72 15.88 -5.63 4.25
CA ASN A 72 15.13 -5.95 3.03
C ASN A 72 14.06 -7.02 3.30
N MET A 73 12.89 -6.91 2.66
CA MET A 73 11.78 -7.88 2.77
C MET A 73 12.23 -9.33 2.58
N ARG A 74 13.11 -9.59 1.62
CA ARG A 74 13.64 -10.93 1.36
C ARG A 74 14.39 -11.50 2.56
N LYS A 75 15.28 -10.70 3.17
CA LYS A 75 16.03 -11.11 4.37
C LYS A 75 15.10 -11.32 5.56
N ALA A 76 14.10 -10.45 5.71
CA ALA A 76 13.14 -10.57 6.81
C ALA A 76 12.33 -11.87 6.74
N ARG A 77 11.94 -12.30 5.53
CA ARG A 77 11.29 -13.61 5.30
C ARG A 77 12.22 -14.78 5.62
N GLU A 78 13.47 -14.72 5.16
CA GLU A 78 14.46 -15.78 5.41
C GLU A 78 14.74 -15.98 6.91
N MET A 79 14.74 -14.91 7.70
CA MET A 79 14.94 -14.97 9.17
C MET A 79 13.73 -15.50 9.94
N ASN A 80 12.53 -15.48 9.35
CA ASN A 80 11.29 -15.87 10.01
C ASN A 80 10.60 -17.01 9.24
N PRO A 81 11.16 -18.25 9.29
CA PRO A 81 10.63 -19.40 8.54
C PRO A 81 9.24 -19.85 9.02
N GLY A 82 8.77 -19.38 10.19
CA GLY A 82 7.43 -19.64 10.71
C GLY A 82 6.30 -18.86 10.02
N PHE A 83 6.59 -18.15 8.93
CA PHE A 83 5.60 -17.44 8.14
C PHE A 83 4.60 -18.42 7.51
N LYS A 84 3.46 -18.63 8.16
CA LYS A 84 2.28 -19.24 7.55
C LYS A 84 1.35 -18.11 7.08
N PRO A 85 1.10 -17.97 5.77
CA PRO A 85 -0.02 -17.16 5.30
C PRO A 85 -1.30 -17.71 5.93
N GLY A 86 -1.93 -16.98 6.85
CA GLY A 86 -3.26 -17.32 7.36
C GLY A 86 -3.46 -17.37 8.89
N GLU A 87 -2.40 -17.35 9.71
CA GLU A 87 -2.56 -17.27 11.17
C GLU A 87 -2.61 -15.81 11.62
N SER A 88 -3.82 -15.23 11.61
CA SER A 88 -4.08 -13.90 12.17
C SER A 88 -3.86 -13.91 13.69
N SER A 89 -2.68 -13.48 14.13
CA SER A 89 -2.45 -13.11 15.53
C SER A 89 -3.38 -11.97 15.91
N GLU A 90 -3.96 -12.09 17.09
CA GLU A 90 -5.02 -11.25 17.63
C GLU A 90 -4.72 -9.74 17.50
N LYS A 91 -5.71 -9.03 16.96
CA LYS A 91 -5.66 -7.58 16.69
C LYS A 91 -5.21 -6.81 17.94
N PRO A 92 -4.20 -5.92 17.88
CA PRO A 92 -4.08 -4.87 18.88
C PRO A 92 -5.34 -3.99 18.78
N LYS A 93 -5.99 -3.80 19.94
CA LYS A 93 -7.23 -3.04 20.12
C LYS A 93 -7.14 -1.70 19.40
N GLN A 94 -8.05 -1.48 18.46
CA GLN A 94 -8.27 -0.18 17.85
C GLN A 94 -8.57 0.83 18.95
N VAL A 95 -7.64 1.76 19.21
CA VAL A 95 -7.97 2.99 19.93
C VAL A 95 -8.93 3.74 19.02
N SER A 96 -10.18 3.84 19.45
CA SER A 96 -11.25 4.52 18.73
C SER A 96 -10.89 5.99 18.54
N MET A 97 -10.51 6.37 17.32
CA MET A 97 -10.49 7.77 16.93
C MET A 97 -11.91 8.37 17.06
N PRO A 98 -12.07 9.58 17.61
CA PRO A 98 -13.36 10.25 17.66
C PRO A 98 -13.86 10.54 16.23
N LYS A 99 -15.14 10.22 16.01
CA LYS A 99 -15.86 10.38 14.74
C LYS A 99 -15.67 11.79 14.17
N LYS A 100 -14.97 11.90 13.03
CA LYS A 100 -14.98 13.13 12.23
C LYS A 100 -16.41 13.39 11.77
N ARG A 101 -16.91 14.59 12.05
CA ARG A 101 -18.24 15.07 11.67
C ARG A 101 -18.43 14.93 10.15
N HIS A 102 -19.58 14.41 9.74
CA HIS A 102 -20.00 14.39 8.33
C HIS A 102 -20.12 15.83 7.83
N TYR A 103 -19.27 16.24 6.90
CA TYR A 103 -19.56 17.39 6.03
C TYR A 103 -20.46 16.88 4.91
N LYS A 104 -21.71 17.36 4.85
CA LYS A 104 -22.58 17.19 3.67
C LYS A 104 -21.97 18.03 2.54
N ALA A 105 -21.47 17.40 1.49
CA ALA A 105 -21.18 18.08 0.24
C ALA A 105 -22.52 18.28 -0.49
N GLU A 106 -22.96 19.53 -0.60
CA GLU A 106 -24.10 19.88 -1.46
C GLU A 106 -23.68 19.64 -2.91
N LYS A 107 -24.47 18.84 -3.61
CA LYS A 107 -24.24 18.47 -5.02
C LYS A 107 -24.77 19.63 -5.86
N GLU A 108 -23.88 20.50 -6.35
CA GLU A 108 -24.23 21.53 -7.31
C GLU A 108 -24.84 20.88 -8.57
N THR A 109 -26.12 21.10 -8.79
CA THR A 109 -26.78 20.77 -10.06
C THR A 109 -26.33 21.78 -11.10
N LYS A 110 -25.78 21.30 -12.22
CA LYS A 110 -25.48 22.15 -13.38
C LYS A 110 -26.80 22.77 -13.85
N LYS A 111 -26.89 24.10 -13.83
CA LYS A 111 -28.00 24.83 -14.43
C LYS A 111 -27.79 24.80 -15.94
N GLU A 112 -28.71 24.19 -16.68
CA GLU A 112 -28.80 24.38 -18.12
C GLU A 112 -29.27 25.82 -18.36
N ILE A 113 -28.45 26.60 -19.07
CA ILE A 113 -28.81 27.94 -19.52
C ILE A 113 -29.30 27.77 -20.96
N THR A 114 -30.62 27.76 -21.14
CA THR A 114 -31.23 27.83 -22.47
C THR A 114 -31.43 29.28 -22.84
N VAL A 115 -30.66 29.79 -23.80
CA VAL A 115 -30.86 31.13 -24.38
C VAL A 115 -32.00 31.03 -25.39
N THR A 116 -33.10 31.75 -25.16
CA THR A 116 -34.21 31.88 -26.11
C THR A 116 -33.98 33.09 -27.02
N SER A 117 -34.38 33.00 -28.28
CA SER A 117 -34.16 34.03 -29.32
C SER A 117 -34.75 35.41 -28.98
N ASP A 118 -35.63 35.49 -27.98
CA ASP A 118 -36.28 36.72 -27.51
C ASP A 118 -35.40 37.55 -26.56
N GLU A 119 -34.27 37.01 -26.07
CA GLU A 119 -33.40 37.69 -25.08
C GLU A 119 -32.22 38.46 -25.73
N VAL A 120 -32.12 38.47 -27.06
CA VAL A 120 -31.05 39.18 -27.77
C VAL A 120 -31.63 40.42 -28.45
N ASP A 121 -31.77 41.50 -27.68
CA ASP A 121 -32.02 42.84 -28.24
C ASP A 121 -30.74 43.30 -28.97
N PHE A 122 -30.68 43.02 -30.27
CA PHE A 122 -29.70 43.63 -31.16
C PHE A 122 -30.11 45.08 -31.42
N LEU A 123 -29.52 46.01 -30.66
CA LEU A 123 -29.49 47.45 -30.97
C LEU A 123 -28.69 47.74 -32.24
#